data_AF-A0A0F9D0Y3-F1
#
_entry.id   AF-A0A0F9D0Y3-F1
#
_cell.length_a   1.000
_cell.length_b   1.000
_cell.length_c   1.000
_cell.angle_alpha   90.00
_cell.angle_beta   90.00
_cell.angle_gamma   90.00
#
_symmetry.space_group_name_H-M   'P 1'
#
loop_
_entity.id
_entity.type
_entity.pdbx_description
1 polymer ?
#
loop_
_entity_poly.entity_id
_entity_poly.type
_entity_poly.pdbx_seq_one_letter_code
_entity_poly.pdbx_strand_id
1 'polypeptide(L)'
;MYQVLSAVDNDIVYNPEFLSEKSAQEQFINPPFHIFGGDSEVTERVRYLYDTFSLCNKCDVYMMTAAEASFVKYSINAFLAMKVTFFNQLFDAVKDFGGNNSVITRAVGADPRIGTGHTKVPGFDMKRGFGGACFPKDTKAFTKFSDKLTLIEKMIEINNEYRSQYEKDEREEAQNIKYD
;
A
#
# COMPACT_ATOMS: atom_id res chain seq x y z
N MET A 1 13.09 11.14 7.92
CA MET A 1 13.68 10.21 6.93
C MET A 1 14.45 10.98 5.85
N TYR A 2 13.82 11.92 5.12
CA TYR A 2 14.51 12.73 4.10
C TYR A 2 15.68 13.59 4.62
N GLN A 3 15.48 14.37 5.70
CA GLN A 3 16.55 15.19 6.32
C GLN A 3 17.78 14.40 6.79
N VAL A 4 17.64 13.09 7.00
CA VAL A 4 18.73 12.23 7.46
C VAL A 4 19.49 11.65 6.27
N LEU A 5 18.83 11.36 5.15
CA LEU A 5 19.46 10.74 3.98
C LEU A 5 20.16 11.78 3.09
N SER A 6 19.55 12.95 2.88
CA SER A 6 20.15 14.03 2.06
C SER A 6 21.32 14.74 2.74
N ALA A 7 21.52 14.51 4.04
CA ALA A 7 22.66 15.06 4.79
C ALA A 7 23.89 14.14 4.73
N VAL A 8 23.74 12.90 4.25
CA VAL A 8 24.76 11.85 4.33
C VAL A 8 25.43 11.62 2.98
N ASP A 9 24.69 11.63 1.87
CA ASP A 9 25.25 11.49 0.52
C ASP A 9 24.23 11.92 -0.56
N ASN A 10 24.69 12.62 -1.61
CA ASN A 10 23.86 13.01 -2.76
C ASN A 10 23.69 11.84 -3.76
N ASP A 11 24.48 10.76 -3.65
CA ASP A 11 24.45 9.61 -4.56
C ASP A 11 23.44 8.51 -4.16
N ILE A 12 22.43 8.82 -3.34
CA ILE A 12 21.40 7.87 -2.90
C ILE A 12 20.11 8.02 -3.73
N VAL A 13 19.62 6.89 -4.24
CA VAL A 13 18.28 6.79 -4.86
C VAL A 13 17.37 5.92 -4.00
N TYR A 14 16.25 6.50 -3.58
CA TYR A 14 15.14 5.79 -2.96
C TYR A 14 14.21 5.23 -4.04
N ASN A 15 14.11 3.90 -4.12
CA ASN A 15 13.22 3.20 -5.05
C ASN A 15 12.18 2.37 -4.25
N PRO A 16 10.99 2.93 -3.93
CA PRO A 16 9.96 2.18 -3.23
C PRO A 16 9.39 1.05 -4.10
N GLU A 17 9.09 -0.08 -3.46
CA GLU A 17 8.46 -1.24 -4.10
C GLU A 17 6.94 -1.26 -3.84
N PHE A 18 6.15 -1.77 -4.79
CA PHE A 18 4.68 -1.79 -4.76
C PHE A 18 4.11 -3.19 -4.99
N LEU A 19 4.89 -4.23 -4.64
CA LEU A 19 4.52 -5.61 -4.89
C LEU A 19 3.47 -6.07 -3.88
N SER A 20 2.50 -6.84 -4.35
CA SER A 20 1.58 -7.56 -3.49
C SER A 20 2.12 -8.97 -3.23
N GLU A 21 1.99 -9.47 -2.00
CA GLU A 21 2.63 -10.74 -1.59
C GLU A 21 2.30 -11.92 -2.50
N LYS A 22 1.07 -11.94 -3.06
CA LYS A 22 0.57 -13.04 -3.87
C LYS A 22 1.15 -13.09 -5.28
N SER A 23 1.52 -11.94 -5.83
CA SER A 23 2.00 -11.81 -7.20
C SER A 23 3.34 -11.09 -7.26
N ALA A 24 4.11 -11.10 -6.15
CA ALA A 24 5.35 -10.35 -6.04
C ALA A 24 6.37 -10.72 -7.12
N GLN A 25 6.51 -12.01 -7.45
CA GLN A 25 7.42 -12.44 -8.52
C GLN A 25 6.96 -11.96 -9.90
N GLU A 26 5.68 -12.11 -10.22
CA GLU A 26 5.12 -11.68 -11.50
C GLU A 26 5.17 -10.15 -11.66
N GLN A 27 4.85 -9.41 -10.60
CA GLN A 27 4.89 -7.95 -10.56
C GLN A 27 6.32 -7.41 -10.54
N PHE A 28 7.29 -8.18 -10.06
CA PHE A 28 8.70 -7.82 -10.18
C PHE A 28 9.16 -7.90 -11.64
N ILE A 29 8.74 -8.95 -12.36
CA ILE A 29 9.04 -9.13 -13.80
C ILE A 29 8.23 -8.13 -14.66
N ASN A 30 6.99 -7.83 -14.26
CA ASN A 30 6.05 -6.93 -14.94
C ASN A 30 5.65 -5.77 -14.03
N PRO A 31 6.59 -4.85 -13.71
CA PRO A 31 6.27 -3.74 -12.83
C PRO A 31 5.24 -2.82 -13.48
N PRO A 32 4.22 -2.33 -12.74
CA PRO A 32 3.27 -1.37 -13.28
C PRO A 32 3.96 -0.02 -13.56
N PHE A 33 4.93 0.37 -12.73
CA PHE A 33 5.77 1.55 -12.86
C PHE A 33 6.96 1.47 -11.88
N HIS A 34 7.95 2.33 -12.06
CA HIS A 34 9.00 2.60 -11.09
C HIS A 34 8.97 4.05 -10.59
N ILE A 35 9.30 4.23 -9.32
CA ILE A 35 9.57 5.54 -8.71
C ILE A 35 11.05 5.61 -8.34
N PHE A 36 11.75 6.64 -8.80
CA PHE A 36 13.13 6.94 -8.40
C PHE A 36 13.17 8.29 -7.70
N GLY A 37 13.38 8.25 -6.38
CA GLY A 37 13.46 9.40 -5.51
C GLY A 37 14.90 9.78 -5.20
N GLY A 38 15.38 10.94 -5.65
CA GLY A 38 16.76 11.38 -5.42
C GLY A 38 17.11 12.59 -6.27
N ASP A 39 18.40 12.91 -6.37
CA ASP A 39 18.87 13.95 -7.29
C ASP A 39 18.66 13.52 -8.75
N SER A 40 18.35 14.50 -9.60
CA SER A 40 18.02 14.26 -11.01
C SER A 40 19.13 13.51 -11.76
N GLU A 41 20.38 13.86 -11.52
CA GLU A 41 21.52 13.21 -12.19
C GLU A 41 21.65 11.74 -11.78
N VAL A 42 21.48 11.45 -10.49
CA VAL A 42 21.64 10.10 -9.94
C VAL A 42 20.46 9.21 -10.32
N THR A 43 19.24 9.75 -10.29
CA THR A 43 18.03 9.03 -10.72
C THR A 43 18.05 8.68 -12.21
N GLU A 44 18.58 9.56 -13.08
CA GLU A 44 18.75 9.25 -14.52
C GLU A 44 19.80 8.16 -14.74
N ARG A 45 20.90 8.16 -13.97
CA ARG A 45 21.89 7.06 -14.01
C ARG A 45 21.26 5.72 -13.63
N VAL A 46 20.43 5.68 -12.58
CA VAL A 46 19.70 4.45 -12.19
C VAL A 46 18.70 4.04 -13.27
N ARG A 47 17.97 4.99 -13.87
CA ARG A 47 17.07 4.72 -14.99
C ARG A 47 17.79 4.08 -16.18
N TYR A 48 18.96 4.61 -16.54
CA TYR A 48 19.81 4.03 -17.58
C TYR A 48 20.20 2.59 -17.26
N LEU A 49 20.57 2.29 -16.00
CA LEU A 49 20.91 0.92 -15.59
C LEU A 49 19.73 -0.03 -15.76
N TYR A 50 18.53 0.39 -15.34
CA TYR A 50 17.31 -0.42 -15.50
C TYR A 50 16.99 -0.65 -16.98
N ASP A 51 17.03 0.40 -17.81
CA ASP A 51 16.66 0.28 -19.22
C ASP A 51 17.68 -0.52 -20.06
N THR A 52 18.93 -0.55 -19.64
CA THR A 52 20.03 -1.20 -20.37
C THR A 52 20.27 -2.64 -19.92
N PHE A 53 20.17 -2.91 -18.61
CA PHE A 53 20.63 -4.16 -18.02
C PHE A 53 19.52 -4.99 -17.35
N SER A 54 18.32 -4.43 -17.13
CA SER A 54 17.22 -5.21 -16.54
C SER A 54 16.70 -6.26 -17.54
N LEU A 55 16.41 -7.45 -17.01
CA LEU A 55 15.69 -8.50 -17.72
C LEU A 55 14.16 -8.41 -17.52
N CYS A 56 13.69 -7.45 -16.72
CA CYS A 56 12.27 -7.22 -16.49
C CYS A 56 11.65 -6.43 -17.64
N ASN A 57 10.32 -6.50 -17.76
CA ASN A 57 9.61 -5.74 -18.79
C ASN A 57 9.66 -4.25 -18.49
N LYS A 58 9.74 -3.45 -19.56
CA LYS A 58 9.73 -1.98 -19.46
C LYS A 58 8.40 -1.49 -18.90
N CYS A 59 8.48 -0.45 -18.08
CA CYS A 59 7.34 0.24 -17.49
C CYS A 59 7.62 1.74 -17.43
N ASP A 60 6.60 2.51 -17.05
CA ASP A 60 6.77 3.94 -16.83
C ASP A 60 7.69 4.21 -15.63
N VAL A 61 8.57 5.21 -15.78
CA VAL A 61 9.49 5.64 -14.72
C VAL A 61 9.16 7.07 -14.33
N TYR A 62 8.94 7.29 -13.03
CA TYR A 62 8.72 8.61 -12.45
C TYR A 62 9.91 8.98 -11.58
N MET A 63 10.60 10.05 -11.94
CA MET A 63 11.73 10.60 -11.19
C MET A 63 11.25 11.81 -10.38
N MET A 64 11.63 11.87 -9.12
CA MET A 64 11.21 12.90 -8.17
C MET A 64 12.22 12.99 -7.03
N THR A 65 12.00 13.89 -6.07
CA THR A 65 12.82 13.90 -4.85
C THR A 65 12.52 12.67 -3.98
N ALA A 66 13.45 12.29 -3.11
CA ALA A 66 13.22 11.19 -2.16
C ALA A 66 12.05 11.46 -1.18
N ALA A 67 11.78 12.74 -0.87
CA ALA A 67 10.62 13.13 -0.07
C ALA A 67 9.31 12.84 -0.80
N GLU A 68 9.19 13.27 -2.06
CA GLU A 68 8.02 13.02 -2.90
C GLU A 68 7.80 11.51 -3.12
N ALA A 69 8.87 10.76 -3.39
CA ALA A 69 8.79 9.31 -3.55
C ALA A 69 8.28 8.62 -2.26
N SER A 70 8.67 9.13 -1.09
CA SER A 70 8.14 8.66 0.20
C SER A 70 6.64 8.92 0.30
N PHE A 71 6.18 10.12 -0.04
CA PHE A 71 4.75 10.43 -0.07
C PHE A 71 3.98 9.51 -1.01
N VAL A 72 4.49 9.25 -2.22
CA VAL A 72 3.84 8.31 -3.16
C VAL A 72 3.66 6.93 -2.53
N LYS A 73 4.70 6.38 -1.87
CA LYS A 73 4.62 5.08 -1.19
C LYS A 73 3.54 5.06 -0.10
N TYR A 74 3.58 6.02 0.82
CA TYR A 74 2.64 6.08 1.93
C TYR A 74 1.20 6.35 1.46
N SER A 75 1.02 7.23 0.48
CA SER A 75 -0.29 7.56 -0.07
C SER A 75 -0.95 6.38 -0.78
N ILE A 76 -0.21 5.63 -1.61
CA ILE A 76 -0.76 4.45 -2.29
C ILE A 76 -1.18 3.39 -1.26
N ASN A 77 -0.30 3.07 -0.30
CA ASN A 77 -0.60 2.06 0.72
C ASN A 77 -1.78 2.48 1.60
N ALA A 78 -1.84 3.75 2.00
CA ALA A 78 -2.97 4.27 2.77
C ALA A 78 -4.28 4.25 1.98
N PHE A 79 -4.26 4.58 0.69
CA PHE A 79 -5.46 4.52 -0.14
C PHE A 79 -5.97 3.10 -0.33
N LEU A 80 -5.08 2.14 -0.58
CA LEU A 80 -5.46 0.72 -0.68
C LEU A 80 -6.00 0.18 0.65
N ALA A 81 -5.38 0.54 1.78
CA ALA A 81 -5.89 0.21 3.10
C ALA A 81 -7.30 0.81 3.36
N MET A 82 -7.51 2.09 3.00
CA MET A 82 -8.82 2.73 3.09
C MET A 82 -9.86 2.01 2.25
N LYS A 83 -9.50 1.59 1.04
CA LYS A 83 -10.39 0.81 0.18
C LYS A 83 -10.80 -0.51 0.84
N VAL A 84 -9.86 -1.26 1.43
CA VAL A 84 -10.17 -2.49 2.17
C VAL A 84 -11.12 -2.21 3.35
N THR A 85 -10.84 -1.16 4.13
CA THR A 85 -11.70 -0.77 5.26
C THR A 85 -13.10 -0.38 4.82
N PHE A 86 -13.22 0.39 3.73
CA PHE A 86 -14.51 0.75 3.14
C PHE A 86 -15.34 -0.48 2.77
N PHE A 87 -14.75 -1.46 2.06
CA PHE A 87 -15.47 -2.68 1.71
C PHE A 87 -15.81 -3.54 2.92
N ASN A 88 -15.02 -3.51 4.00
CA ASN A 88 -15.38 -4.17 5.25
C ASN A 88 -16.62 -3.53 5.89
N GLN A 89 -16.70 -2.21 5.99
CA GLN A 89 -17.89 -1.55 6.54
C GLN A 89 -19.11 -1.70 5.63
N LEU A 90 -18.92 -1.67 4.31
CA LEU A 90 -19.98 -1.97 3.35
C LEU A 90 -20.52 -3.39 3.54
N PHE A 91 -19.66 -4.37 3.78
CA PHE A 91 -20.07 -5.75 4.08
C PHE A 91 -20.98 -5.81 5.32
N ASP A 92 -20.65 -5.08 6.39
CA ASP A 92 -21.51 -5.02 7.59
C ASP A 92 -22.88 -4.43 7.27
N ALA A 93 -22.90 -3.26 6.62
CA ALA A 93 -24.15 -2.59 6.25
C ALA A 93 -25.04 -3.47 5.34
N VAL A 94 -24.44 -4.16 4.38
CA VAL A 94 -25.16 -5.08 3.48
C VAL A 94 -25.70 -6.28 4.26
N LYS A 95 -24.91 -6.85 5.18
CA LYS A 95 -25.32 -7.99 5.99
C LYS A 95 -26.50 -7.62 6.90
N ASP A 96 -26.44 -6.46 7.55
CA ASP A 96 -27.51 -5.97 8.43
C ASP A 96 -28.82 -5.72 7.67
N PHE A 97 -28.72 -5.30 6.41
CA PHE A 97 -29.88 -5.15 5.53
C PHE A 97 -30.39 -6.48 4.93
N GLY A 98 -29.66 -7.59 5.09
CA GLY A 98 -29.99 -8.89 4.48
C GLY A 98 -29.65 -8.99 2.99
N GLY A 99 -28.76 -8.14 2.49
CA GLY A 99 -28.31 -8.14 1.10
C GLY A 99 -27.16 -9.14 0.82
N ASN A 100 -26.89 -9.38 -0.47
CA ASN A 100 -25.76 -10.22 -0.90
C ASN A 100 -24.53 -9.37 -1.23
N ASN A 101 -23.54 -9.37 -0.34
CA ASN A 101 -22.32 -8.58 -0.52
C ASN A 101 -21.55 -8.90 -1.81
N SER A 102 -21.50 -10.17 -2.23
CA SER A 102 -20.77 -10.58 -3.43
C SER A 102 -21.39 -9.98 -4.70
N VAL A 103 -22.72 -9.91 -4.76
CA VAL A 103 -23.45 -9.29 -5.87
C VAL A 103 -23.15 -7.79 -5.93
N ILE A 104 -23.26 -7.11 -4.78
CA ILE A 104 -23.05 -5.66 -4.67
C ILE A 104 -21.59 -5.31 -4.99
N THR A 105 -20.63 -5.97 -4.35
CA THR A 105 -19.19 -5.72 -4.54
C THR A 105 -18.77 -5.94 -5.99
N ARG A 106 -19.32 -6.96 -6.67
CA ARG A 106 -19.05 -7.21 -8.09
C ARG A 106 -19.56 -6.07 -8.97
N ALA A 107 -20.77 -5.55 -8.70
CA ALA A 107 -21.33 -4.44 -9.45
C ALA A 107 -20.56 -3.14 -9.21
N VAL A 108 -20.21 -2.83 -7.96
CA VAL A 108 -19.42 -1.65 -7.60
C VAL A 108 -18.02 -1.71 -8.23
N GLY A 109 -17.35 -2.86 -8.15
CA GLY A 109 -16.01 -3.05 -8.71
C GLY A 109 -15.96 -3.06 -10.25
N ALA A 110 -17.10 -3.14 -10.94
CA ALA A 110 -17.18 -3.01 -12.39
C ALA A 110 -17.00 -1.56 -12.86
N ASP A 111 -17.17 -0.57 -11.97
CA ASP A 111 -16.80 0.82 -12.28
C ASP A 111 -15.27 0.91 -12.39
N PRO A 112 -14.71 1.32 -13.55
CA PRO A 112 -13.27 1.33 -13.76
C PRO A 112 -12.52 2.32 -12.87
N ARG A 113 -13.20 3.32 -12.30
CA ARG A 113 -12.60 4.26 -11.34
C ARG A 113 -12.38 3.62 -9.97
N ILE A 114 -13.12 2.55 -9.67
CA ILE A 114 -13.00 1.77 -8.43
C ILE A 114 -12.13 0.54 -8.70
N GLY A 115 -12.52 -0.30 -9.66
CA GLY A 115 -11.88 -1.57 -9.98
C GLY A 115 -12.06 -2.65 -8.91
N THR A 116 -11.71 -3.89 -9.26
CA THR A 116 -11.96 -5.10 -8.45
C THR A 116 -10.86 -5.42 -7.43
N GLY A 117 -9.70 -4.77 -7.51
CA GLY A 117 -8.61 -4.98 -6.54
C GLY A 117 -8.99 -4.47 -5.15
N HIS A 118 -8.59 -5.19 -4.10
CA HIS A 118 -8.81 -4.79 -2.69
C HIS A 118 -10.28 -4.60 -2.28
N THR A 119 -11.22 -5.32 -2.91
CA THR A 119 -12.67 -5.25 -2.59
C THR A 119 -13.21 -6.47 -1.83
N LYS A 120 -12.42 -7.55 -1.73
CA LYS A 120 -12.88 -8.84 -1.21
C LYS A 120 -13.00 -8.82 0.32
N VAL A 121 -14.15 -9.28 0.84
CA VAL A 121 -14.42 -9.44 2.28
C VAL A 121 -15.09 -10.81 2.54
N PRO A 122 -14.56 -11.66 3.44
CA PRO A 122 -13.26 -11.50 4.11
C PRO A 122 -12.10 -11.50 3.11
N GLY A 123 -10.95 -11.02 3.55
CA GLY A 123 -9.73 -10.95 2.76
C GLY A 123 -9.23 -12.32 2.30
N PHE A 124 -8.08 -12.34 1.66
CA PHE A 124 -7.49 -13.58 1.17
C PHE A 124 -6.97 -14.50 2.28
N ASP A 125 -6.62 -13.92 3.43
CA ASP A 125 -6.26 -14.59 4.67
C ASP A 125 -7.49 -15.07 5.45
N MET A 126 -8.70 -14.93 4.88
CA MET A 126 -9.98 -15.25 5.50
C MET A 126 -10.30 -14.41 6.76
N LYS A 127 -9.60 -13.28 6.94
CA LYS A 127 -9.83 -12.33 8.04
C LYS A 127 -10.49 -11.05 7.54
N ARG A 128 -11.11 -10.31 8.46
CA ARG A 128 -11.64 -8.96 8.20
C ARG A 128 -10.59 -7.89 8.48
N GLY A 129 -10.77 -6.73 7.86
CA GLY A 129 -9.78 -5.65 7.87
C GLY A 129 -8.57 -5.94 6.98
N PHE A 130 -7.71 -4.95 6.82
CA PHE A 130 -6.39 -5.12 6.23
C PHE A 130 -5.38 -5.60 7.27
N GLY A 131 -4.45 -6.44 6.85
CA GLY A 131 -3.37 -6.96 7.69
C GLY A 131 -2.05 -7.07 6.94
N GLY A 132 -1.19 -7.98 7.40
CA GLY A 132 0.16 -8.15 6.88
C GLY A 132 1.11 -7.05 7.37
N ALA A 133 2.33 -7.04 6.84
CA ALA A 133 3.38 -6.15 7.34
C ALA A 133 3.24 -4.69 6.86
N CYS A 134 2.90 -4.48 5.58
CA CYS A 134 3.06 -3.18 4.95
C CYS A 134 1.96 -2.19 5.31
N PHE A 135 0.67 -2.56 5.17
CA PHE A 135 -0.42 -1.60 5.38
C PHE A 135 -0.50 -1.08 6.82
N PRO A 136 -0.49 -1.92 7.88
CA PRO A 136 -0.55 -1.41 9.26
C PRO A 136 0.66 -0.54 9.62
N LYS A 137 1.87 -0.93 9.19
CA LYS A 137 3.10 -0.18 9.45
C LYS A 137 3.08 1.18 8.75
N ASP A 138 2.79 1.20 7.45
CA ASP A 138 2.90 2.40 6.64
C ASP A 138 1.81 3.42 6.98
N THR A 139 0.58 2.96 7.21
CA THR A 139 -0.52 3.85 7.62
C THR A 139 -0.25 4.48 8.99
N LYS A 140 0.19 3.69 9.97
CA LYS A 140 0.56 4.19 11.31
C LYS A 140 1.78 5.11 11.29
N ALA A 141 2.74 4.86 10.40
CA ALA A 141 3.88 5.77 10.21
C ALA A 141 3.44 7.08 9.55
N PHE A 142 2.49 7.03 8.61
CA PHE A 142 2.04 8.21 7.90
C PHE A 142 1.24 9.17 8.79
N THR A 143 0.37 8.66 9.66
CA THR A 143 -0.36 9.51 10.62
C THR A 143 0.56 10.15 11.64
N LYS A 144 1.60 9.43 12.12
CA LYS A 144 2.65 10.03 12.97
C LYS A 144 3.45 11.13 12.30
N PHE A 145 3.51 11.15 10.96
CA PHE A 145 4.19 12.20 10.23
C PHE A 145 3.34 13.49 10.18
N SER A 146 2.01 13.38 10.18
CA SER A 146 1.12 14.55 10.20
C SER A 146 -0.26 14.26 10.78
N ASP A 147 -0.60 15.01 11.82
CA ASP A 147 -1.93 15.01 12.48
C ASP A 147 -3.07 15.53 11.57
N LYS A 148 -2.78 15.91 10.33
CA LYS A 148 -3.79 16.31 9.33
C LYS A 148 -4.47 15.12 8.66
N LEU A 149 -3.92 13.91 8.83
CA LEU A 149 -4.37 12.69 8.15
C LEU A 149 -5.48 11.97 8.93
N THR A 150 -6.47 12.72 9.41
CA THR A 150 -7.53 12.24 10.31
C THR A 150 -8.39 11.13 9.70
N LEU A 151 -8.56 11.12 8.37
CA LEU A 151 -9.25 10.03 7.67
C LEU A 151 -8.48 8.71 7.77
N ILE A 152 -7.14 8.76 7.65
CA ILE A 152 -6.28 7.58 7.78
C ILE A 152 -6.27 7.11 9.24
N GLU A 153 -6.20 8.04 10.20
CA GLU A 153 -6.32 7.71 11.63
C GLU A 153 -7.61 6.96 11.92
N LYS A 154 -8.76 7.49 11.46
CA LYS A 154 -10.04 6.83 11.68
C LYS A 154 -10.12 5.46 11.02
N MET A 155 -9.53 5.32 9.83
CA MET A 155 -9.43 4.04 9.13
C MET A 155 -8.60 3.02 9.93
N ILE A 156 -7.51 3.43 10.59
CA ILE A 156 -6.71 2.54 11.44
C ILE A 156 -7.52 2.06 12.64
N GLU A 157 -8.25 2.95 13.31
CA GLU A 157 -9.12 2.60 14.45
C GLU A 157 -10.13 1.51 14.06
N ILE A 158 -10.88 1.74 12.96
CA ILE A 158 -11.87 0.79 12.44
C ILE A 158 -11.19 -0.55 12.08
N ASN A 159 -9.99 -0.49 11.48
CA ASN A 159 -9.27 -1.71 11.14
C ASN A 159 -8.86 -2.51 12.36
N ASN A 160 -8.46 -1.85 13.45
CA ASN A 160 -8.05 -2.51 14.68
C ASN A 160 -9.24 -3.22 15.34
N GLU A 161 -10.46 -2.67 15.27
CA GLU A 161 -11.68 -3.37 15.72
C GLU A 161 -11.92 -4.69 14.98
N TYR A 162 -11.61 -4.75 13.68
CA TYR A 162 -11.70 -6.00 12.92
C TYR A 162 -10.52 -6.94 13.20
N ARG A 163 -9.29 -6.43 13.23
CA ARG A 163 -8.07 -7.26 13.30
C ARG A 163 -7.75 -7.78 14.70
N SER A 164 -8.14 -7.05 15.75
CA SER A 164 -7.90 -7.45 17.15
C SER A 164 -8.55 -8.78 17.54
N GLN A 165 -9.54 -9.24 16.76
CA GLN A 165 -10.25 -10.50 16.98
C GLN A 165 -9.49 -11.73 16.46
N TYR A 166 -8.42 -11.53 15.69
CA TYR A 166 -7.65 -12.60 15.05
C TYR A 166 -6.25 -12.71 15.64
N GLU A 167 -5.72 -13.93 15.66
CA GLU A 167 -4.30 -14.15 15.90
C GLU A 167 -3.46 -13.53 14.78
N LYS A 168 -2.28 -13.03 15.15
CA LYS A 168 -1.33 -12.46 14.20
C LYS A 168 -0.64 -13.57 13.43
N ASP A 169 -0.28 -13.30 12.18
CA ASP A 169 0.62 -14.19 11.45
C ASP A 169 2.10 -13.94 11.81
N GLU A 170 2.97 -14.87 11.44
CA GLU A 170 4.41 -14.79 11.73
C GLU A 170 5.06 -13.49 11.24
N ARG A 171 4.58 -12.91 10.13
CA ARG A 171 5.13 -11.66 9.58
C ARG A 171 4.68 -10.46 10.39
N GLU A 172 3.42 -10.42 10.78
CA GLU A 172 2.87 -9.40 11.67
C GLU A 172 3.59 -9.41 13.02
N GLU A 173 3.91 -10.59 13.56
CA GLU A 173 4.71 -10.73 14.77
C GLU A 173 6.15 -10.26 14.55
N ALA A 174 6.82 -10.72 13.48
CA ALA A 174 8.19 -10.34 13.16
C ALA A 174 8.36 -8.83 12.92
N GLN A 175 7.30 -8.15 12.45
CA GLN A 175 7.28 -6.70 12.24
C GLN A 175 6.70 -5.92 13.42
N ASN A 176 6.44 -6.59 14.56
CA ASN A 176 5.90 -5.99 15.77
C ASN A 176 4.61 -5.18 15.53
N ILE A 177 3.73 -5.71 14.67
CA ILE A 177 2.44 -5.11 14.35
C ILE A 177 1.53 -5.22 15.59
N LYS A 178 0.83 -4.13 15.90
CA LYS A 178 -0.15 -4.06 16.98
C LYS A 178 -1.46 -3.50 16.42
N TYR A 179 -2.53 -4.22 16.73
CA TYR A 179 -3.92 -3.85 16.45
C TYR A 179 -4.53 -3.35 17.75
N ASP A 180 -4.09 -2.16 18.16
CA ASP A 180 -4.40 -1.49 19.44
C ASP A 180 -4.89 -0.06 19.25
#